data_AF-A0A8T0D0V8-F1
#
_entry.id   AF-A0A8T0D0V8-F1
#
_cell.length_a   1.000
_cell.length_b   1.000
_cell.length_c   1.000
_cell.angle_alpha   90.00
_cell.angle_beta   90.00
_cell.angle_gamma   90.00
#
_symmetry.space_group_name_H-M   'P 1'
#
loop_
_entity.id
_entity.type
_entity.pdbx_description
1 polymer ?
#
loop_
_entity_poly.entity_id
_entity_poly.type
_entity_poly.pdbx_seq_one_letter_code
_entity_poly.pdbx_strand_id
1 'polypeptide(L)'
;MIRKAFRHSVWLPTKVEFLEALSKLPLDNHNALLRFVHQQDVLSGLAGRLLIRHIACSVLGLTTNQIHVERTEMGKPFLTEHQNRLDFNVTHGGDFTCAVAVTRGRCGVDCMRVNIPRESNL
;
A
#
# COMPACT_ATOMS: atom_id res chain seq x y z
N MET A 1 -17.73 -4.52 0.52
CA MET A 1 -16.48 -4.14 -0.19
C MET A 1 -15.89 -2.91 0.48
N ILE A 2 -14.58 -2.87 0.66
CA ILE A 2 -13.88 -1.75 1.29
C ILE A 2 -13.09 -1.00 0.23
N ARG A 3 -13.13 0.33 0.30
CA ARG A 3 -12.38 1.23 -0.57
C ARG A 3 -11.72 2.29 0.31
N LYS A 4 -10.40 2.41 0.22
CA LYS A 4 -9.62 3.41 0.94
C LYS A 4 -8.71 4.13 -0.05
N ALA A 5 -8.56 5.42 0.14
CA ALA A 5 -7.62 6.25 -0.59
C ALA A 5 -6.87 7.12 0.41
N PHE A 6 -5.58 7.31 0.16
CA PHE A 6 -4.72 8.17 0.95
C PHE A 6 -3.95 9.09 0.00
N ARG A 7 -4.05 10.41 0.20
CA ARG A 7 -3.34 11.39 -0.61
C ARG A 7 -1.91 11.52 -0.09
N HIS A 8 -1.01 10.66 -0.56
CA HIS A 8 0.37 10.61 -0.07
C HIS A 8 1.22 11.83 -0.49
N SER A 9 0.85 12.56 -1.55
CA SER A 9 1.68 13.68 -2.02
C SER A 9 1.65 14.90 -1.11
N VAL A 10 0.61 15.04 -0.29
CA VAL A 10 0.50 16.11 0.72
C VAL A 10 0.82 15.59 2.12
N TRP A 11 1.22 14.32 2.24
CA TRP A 11 1.65 13.75 3.49
C TRP A 11 3.09 14.16 3.77
N LEU A 12 3.26 15.07 4.72
CA LEU A 12 4.55 15.61 5.12
C LEU A 12 4.86 15.16 6.57
N PRO A 13 5.15 13.86 6.80
CA PRO A 13 5.44 13.39 8.14
C PRO A 13 6.73 14.00 8.67
N THR A 14 6.72 14.37 9.93
CA THR A 14 7.96 14.61 10.69
C THR A 14 8.80 13.33 10.74
N LYS A 15 10.08 13.46 11.08
CA LYS A 15 10.97 12.29 11.25
C LYS A 15 10.41 11.28 12.25
N VAL A 16 9.81 11.76 13.34
CA VAL A 16 9.23 10.89 14.39
C VAL A 16 8.03 10.13 13.84
N GLU A 17 7.10 10.82 13.18
CA GLU A 17 5.91 10.19 12.58
C GLU A 17 6.29 9.20 11.48
N PHE A 18 7.30 9.53 10.65
CA PHE A 18 7.79 8.63 9.63
C PHE A 18 8.39 7.35 10.24
N LEU A 19 9.23 7.48 11.26
CA LEU A 19 9.82 6.33 11.95
C LEU A 19 8.76 5.50 12.67
N GLU A 20 7.76 6.15 13.29
CA GLU A 20 6.63 5.45 13.90
C GLU A 20 5.83 4.67 12.86
N ALA A 21 5.49 5.29 11.74
CA ALA A 21 4.78 4.66 10.63
C ALA A 21 5.57 3.46 10.08
N LEU A 22 6.89 3.64 9.90
CA LEU A 22 7.79 2.59 9.43
C LEU A 22 7.84 1.42 10.42
N SER A 23 7.93 1.68 11.73
CA SER A 23 7.98 0.66 12.79
C SER A 23 6.79 -0.29 12.84
N LYS A 24 5.67 0.04 12.17
CA LYS A 24 4.50 -0.85 12.06
C LYS A 24 4.73 -1.99 11.06
N LEU A 25 5.83 -1.97 10.33
CA LEU A 25 6.18 -2.94 9.29
C LEU A 25 7.33 -3.87 9.72
N PRO A 26 7.44 -5.08 9.14
CA PRO A 26 8.63 -5.92 9.31
C PRO A 26 9.88 -5.30 8.68
N LEU A 27 11.06 -5.67 9.18
CA LEU A 27 12.34 -5.10 8.76
C LEU A 27 12.61 -5.22 7.25
N ASP A 28 12.23 -6.34 6.62
CA ASP A 28 12.39 -6.52 5.17
C ASP A 28 11.63 -5.47 4.35
N ASN A 29 10.50 -4.98 4.88
CA ASN A 29 9.75 -3.91 4.25
C ASN A 29 10.47 -2.56 4.37
N HIS A 30 11.23 -2.35 5.44
CA HIS A 30 12.04 -1.13 5.59
C HIS A 30 13.08 -1.08 4.50
N ASN A 31 13.83 -2.17 4.31
CA ASN A 31 14.84 -2.27 3.25
C ASN A 31 14.23 -2.06 1.87
N ALA A 32 13.04 -2.63 1.61
CA ALA A 32 12.36 -2.42 0.33
C ALA A 32 11.92 -0.97 0.10
N LEU A 33 11.38 -0.31 1.12
CA LEU A 33 10.93 1.08 1.04
C LEU A 33 12.10 2.07 0.92
N LEU A 34 13.17 1.85 1.69
CA LEU A 34 14.30 2.78 1.76
C LEU A 34 15.26 2.67 0.56
N ARG A 35 15.02 1.73 -0.37
CA ARG A 35 15.73 1.65 -1.66
C ARG A 35 15.20 2.62 -2.72
N PHE A 36 14.01 3.18 -2.55
CA PHE A 36 13.48 4.14 -3.50
C PHE A 36 14.32 5.42 -3.48
N VAL A 37 14.60 5.96 -4.68
CA VAL A 37 15.37 7.20 -4.85
C VAL A 37 14.53 8.42 -4.49
N HIS A 38 13.24 8.42 -4.85
CA HIS A 38 12.35 9.55 -4.62
C HIS A 38 11.52 9.36 -3.35
N GLN A 39 11.48 10.40 -2.52
CA GLN A 39 10.68 10.40 -1.28
C GLN A 39 9.21 10.07 -1.53
N GLN A 40 8.64 10.55 -2.64
CA GLN A 40 7.25 10.28 -2.97
C GLN A 40 6.97 8.78 -3.18
N ASP A 41 7.92 8.02 -3.73
CA ASP A 41 7.80 6.56 -3.89
C ASP A 41 7.92 5.83 -2.56
N VAL A 42 8.79 6.32 -1.65
CA VAL A 42 8.86 5.83 -0.27
C VAL A 42 7.52 6.02 0.43
N LEU A 43 6.95 7.22 0.36
CA LEU A 43 5.70 7.58 1.03
C LEU A 43 4.49 6.84 0.44
N SER A 44 4.40 6.73 -0.89
CA SER A 44 3.31 5.99 -1.55
C SER A 44 3.37 4.50 -1.23
N GLY A 45 4.57 3.92 -1.22
CA GLY A 45 4.81 2.53 -0.84
C GLY A 45 4.56 2.24 0.63
N LEU A 46 4.90 3.17 1.52
CA LEU A 46 4.63 3.08 2.96
C LEU A 46 3.12 3.17 3.22
N ALA A 47 2.45 4.15 2.62
CA ALA A 47 0.99 4.30 2.70
C ALA A 47 0.27 3.03 2.24
N GLY A 48 0.73 2.40 1.15
CA GLY A 48 0.11 1.17 0.65
C GLY A 48 0.17 0.02 1.64
N ARG A 49 1.33 -0.18 2.29
CA ARG A 49 1.51 -1.23 3.31
C ARG A 49 0.70 -0.95 4.58
N LEU A 50 0.63 0.30 5.00
CA LEU A 50 -0.18 0.71 6.15
C LEU A 50 -1.68 0.56 5.88
N LEU A 51 -2.15 0.90 4.67
CA LEU A 51 -3.54 0.70 4.27
C LEU A 51 -3.93 -0.78 4.31
N ILE A 52 -3.09 -1.67 3.79
CA ILE A 52 -3.34 -3.13 3.85
C ILE A 52 -3.46 -3.58 5.31
N ARG A 53 -2.53 -3.16 6.17
CA ARG A 53 -2.53 -3.54 7.59
C ARG A 53 -3.76 -2.99 8.32
N HIS A 54 -4.11 -1.73 8.08
CA HIS A 54 -5.31 -1.10 8.63
C HIS A 54 -6.59 -1.84 8.20
N ILE A 55 -6.70 -2.24 6.94
CA ILE A 55 -7.84 -3.02 6.45
C ILE A 55 -7.87 -4.39 7.14
N ALA A 56 -6.74 -5.10 7.25
CA ALA A 56 -6.68 -6.39 7.92
C ALA A 56 -7.08 -6.29 9.40
N CYS A 57 -6.59 -5.28 10.13
CA CYS A 57 -7.04 -4.99 11.49
C CYS A 57 -8.56 -4.77 11.55
N SER A 58 -9.08 -3.91 10.68
CA SER A 58 -10.49 -3.49 10.71
C SER A 58 -11.47 -4.60 10.32
N VAL A 59 -11.07 -5.50 9.42
CA VAL A 59 -11.95 -6.54 8.87
C VAL A 59 -11.84 -7.87 9.62
N LEU A 60 -10.62 -8.23 10.00
CA LEU A 60 -10.33 -9.54 10.57
C LEU A 60 -10.07 -9.46 12.09
N GLY A 61 -10.04 -8.27 12.68
CA GLY A 61 -9.76 -8.07 14.11
C GLY A 61 -8.30 -8.36 14.49
N LEU A 62 -7.39 -8.36 13.51
CA LEU A 62 -5.98 -8.68 13.75
C LEU A 62 -5.25 -7.51 14.41
N THR A 63 -4.25 -7.82 15.22
CA THR A 63 -3.25 -6.86 15.64
C THR A 63 -2.16 -6.74 14.57
N THR A 64 -1.41 -5.63 14.58
CA THR A 64 -0.31 -5.40 13.64
C THR A 64 0.68 -6.57 13.57
N ASN A 65 1.01 -7.17 14.72
CA ASN A 65 1.98 -8.27 14.80
C ASN A 65 1.48 -9.60 14.23
N GLN A 66 0.17 -9.77 14.06
CA GLN A 66 -0.44 -10.96 13.46
C GLN A 66 -0.53 -10.86 11.92
N ILE A 67 -0.20 -9.70 11.35
CA ILE A 67 -0.35 -9.47 9.92
C ILE A 67 0.93 -9.83 9.18
N HIS A 68 0.91 -11.00 8.54
CA HIS A 68 1.96 -11.50 7.66
C HIS A 68 1.55 -11.31 6.20
N VAL A 69 2.30 -10.47 5.49
CA VAL A 69 2.06 -10.17 4.06
C VAL A 69 3.19 -10.75 3.24
N GLU A 70 2.85 -11.67 2.34
CA GLU A 70 3.77 -12.20 1.33
C GLU A 70 3.33 -11.74 -0.07
N ARG A 71 4.11 -12.10 -1.08
CA ARG A 71 3.84 -11.80 -2.48
C ARG A 71 3.81 -13.08 -3.31
N THR A 72 2.89 -13.13 -4.26
CA THR A 72 2.89 -14.21 -5.26
C THR A 72 4.12 -14.12 -6.15
N GLU A 73 4.37 -15.13 -6.98
CA GLU A 73 5.43 -15.12 -8.01
C GLU A 73 5.36 -13.89 -8.92
N MET A 74 4.13 -13.43 -9.23
CA MET A 74 3.87 -12.22 -10.02
C MET A 74 3.86 -10.93 -9.19
N GLY A 75 4.26 -10.98 -7.91
CA GLY A 75 4.41 -9.82 -7.05
C GLY A 75 3.14 -9.31 -6.35
N LYS A 76 1.96 -9.92 -6.54
CA LYS A 76 0.71 -9.48 -5.88
C LYS A 76 0.79 -9.78 -4.37
N PRO A 77 0.61 -8.78 -3.48
CA PRO A 77 0.60 -9.02 -2.04
C PRO A 77 -0.64 -9.78 -1.58
N PHE A 78 -0.51 -10.66 -0.57
CA PHE A 78 -1.59 -11.39 0.08
C PHE A 78 -1.31 -11.65 1.56
N LEU A 79 -2.36 -11.95 2.35
CA LEU A 79 -2.22 -12.34 3.77
C LEU A 79 -2.03 -13.85 3.88
N THR A 80 -0.86 -14.33 4.29
CA THR A 80 -0.50 -15.77 4.27
C THR A 80 -1.53 -16.67 4.94
N GLU A 81 -1.94 -16.32 6.16
CA GLU A 81 -2.85 -17.11 7.00
C GLU A 81 -4.34 -16.81 6.74
N HIS A 82 -4.66 -15.82 5.90
CA HIS A 82 -6.02 -15.29 5.75
C HIS A 82 -6.46 -15.06 4.29
N GLN A 83 -5.79 -15.69 3.32
CA GLN A 83 -6.08 -15.56 1.88
C GLN A 83 -7.55 -15.85 1.55
N ASN A 84 -8.13 -16.87 2.20
CA ASN A 84 -9.52 -17.28 1.98
C ASN A 84 -10.55 -16.35 2.64
N ARG A 85 -10.11 -15.44 3.52
CA ARG A 85 -10.98 -14.55 4.30
C ARG A 85 -10.96 -13.12 3.78
N LEU A 86 -9.88 -12.71 3.11
CA LEU A 86 -9.70 -11.35 2.64
C LEU A 86 -8.80 -11.31 1.40
N ASP A 87 -9.37 -10.97 0.25
CA ASP A 87 -8.61 -10.56 -0.93
C ASP A 87 -8.54 -9.03 -0.95
N PHE A 88 -7.37 -8.51 -1.30
CA PHE A 88 -7.13 -7.07 -1.40
C PHE A 88 -6.21 -6.76 -2.58
N ASN A 89 -6.24 -5.50 -2.99
CA ASN A 89 -5.34 -4.96 -3.99
C ASN A 89 -5.01 -3.51 -3.67
N VAL A 90 -3.80 -3.09 -4.00
CA VAL A 90 -3.25 -1.76 -3.73
C VAL A 90 -2.64 -1.21 -5.01
N THR A 91 -2.82 0.08 -5.24
CA THR A 91 -2.25 0.82 -6.36
C THR A 91 -1.82 2.20 -5.87
N HIS A 92 -0.90 2.84 -6.55
CA HIS A 92 -0.55 4.23 -6.33
C HIS A 92 -0.30 4.92 -7.67
N GLY A 93 -0.77 6.16 -7.79
CA GLY A 93 -0.65 6.93 -9.02
C GLY A 93 -0.88 8.40 -8.75
N GLY A 94 0.02 9.24 -9.27
CA GLY A 94 0.00 10.68 -9.01
C GLY A 94 0.11 10.99 -7.53
N ASP A 95 -0.99 11.48 -6.95
CA ASP A 95 -1.05 11.96 -5.56
C ASP A 95 -1.59 10.93 -4.56
N PHE A 96 -2.10 9.81 -5.06
CA PHE A 96 -2.91 8.90 -4.26
C PHE A 96 -2.33 7.50 -4.20
N THR A 97 -2.46 6.88 -3.02
CA THR A 97 -2.37 5.45 -2.83
C THR A 97 -3.76 4.93 -2.47
N CYS A 98 -4.25 3.95 -3.23
CA CYS A 98 -5.58 3.40 -3.09
C CYS A 98 -5.51 1.91 -2.74
N ALA A 99 -6.42 1.45 -1.90
CA ALA A 99 -6.58 0.05 -1.57
C ALA A 99 -8.05 -0.36 -1.62
N VAL A 100 -8.31 -1.55 -2.15
CA VAL A 100 -9.62 -2.20 -2.12
C VAL A 100 -9.50 -3.55 -1.45
N ALA A 101 -10.58 -3.99 -0.79
CA ALA A 101 -10.65 -5.32 -0.21
C ALA A 101 -12.06 -5.91 -0.21
N VAL A 102 -12.13 -7.23 -0.32
CA VAL A 102 -13.37 -8.02 -0.31
C VAL A 102 -13.17 -9.29 0.54
N THR A 103 -14.21 -9.69 1.27
CA THR A 103 -14.22 -10.94 2.05
C THR A 103 -14.71 -12.15 1.25
N ARG A 104 -15.23 -11.91 0.04
CA ARG A 104 -15.67 -12.94 -0.91
C ARG A 104 -15.28 -12.53 -2.32
N GLY A 105 -14.77 -13.48 -3.10
CA GLY A 105 -14.31 -13.25 -4.47
C GLY A 105 -12.92 -12.60 -4.53
N ARG A 106 -12.63 -11.97 -5.68
CA ARG A 106 -11.34 -11.33 -5.99
C ARG A 106 -11.58 -9.87 -6.34
N CYS A 107 -10.59 -9.03 -6.06
CA CYS A 107 -10.63 -7.61 -6.39
C CYS A 107 -9.30 -7.12 -7.00
N GLY A 108 -9.42 -6.07 -7.80
CA GLY A 108 -8.33 -5.33 -8.40
C GLY A 108 -8.67 -3.85 -8.43
N VAL A 109 -7.66 -3.00 -8.33
CA VAL A 109 -7.80 -1.55 -8.41
C VAL A 109 -6.59 -0.99 -9.13
N ASP A 110 -6.82 0.02 -9.94
CA ASP A 110 -5.75 0.82 -10.52
C ASP A 110 -6.08 2.32 -10.38
N CYS A 111 -5.05 3.13 -10.19
CA CYS A 111 -5.18 4.58 -10.20
C CYS A 111 -3.99 5.20 -10.92
N MET A 112 -4.29 6.14 -11.82
CA MET A 112 -3.32 6.75 -12.71
C MET A 112 -3.55 8.26 -12.73
N ARG A 113 -2.46 9.04 -12.75
CA ARG A 113 -2.56 10.47 -13.05
C ARG A 113 -2.73 10.63 -14.55
N VAL A 114 -3.79 11.34 -14.96
CA VAL A 114 -3.95 11.76 -16.34
C VAL A 114 -2.97 12.90 -16.61
N ASN A 115 -2.01 12.68 -17.50
CA ASN A 115 -1.11 13.70 -18.00
C ASN A 115 -1.38 13.87 -19.49
N ILE A 116 -1.36 15.11 -19.97
CA ILE A 116 -1.42 15.39 -21.40
C ILE A 116 -0.09 14.88 -22.00
N PRO A 117 -0.11 14.13 -23.12
CA PRO A 117 1.12 13.70 -23.79
C PRO A 117 2.02 14.90 -24.08
N ARG A 118 3.32 14.78 -23.83
CA ARG A 118 4.26 15.82 -24.24
C ARG A 118 4.29 15.81 -25.77
N GLU A 119 4.14 16.98 -26.39
CA GLU A 119 4.38 17.13 -27.83
C GLU A 119 5.79 16.62 -28.12
N SER A 120 5.89 15.59 -28.95
CA SER A 120 7.16 15.13 -29.47
C SER A 120 7.62 16.15 -30.50
N ASN A 121 8.52 17.06 -30.09
CA ASN A 121 9.31 17.83 -31.02
C ASN A 121 10.27 16.85 -31.73
N LEU A 122 9.79 16.28 -32.84
CA LEU A 122 10.64 15.69 -33.87
C LEU A 122 11.29 16.80 -34.69
#